data_AF-A0A2D9Z1F7-F1
#
_entry.id   AF-A0A2D9Z1F7-F1
#
_cell.length_a   1.000
_cell.length_b   1.000
_cell.length_c   1.000
_cell.angle_alpha   90.00
_cell.angle_beta   90.00
_cell.angle_gamma   90.00
#
_symmetry.space_group_name_H-M   'P 1'
#
loop_
_entity.id
_entity.type
_entity.pdbx_description
1 polymer ?
#
loop_
_entity_poly.entity_id
_entity_poly.type
_entity_poly.pdbx_seq_one_letter_code
_entity_poly.pdbx_strand_id
1 'polypeptide(L)' 'ISTPFWNSLKGVGNLDTFGIYGTPNCGKGEPNQVIRVGHASPACLFDNVSVFGGV' A
#
# COMPACT_ATOMS: atom_id res chain seq x y z
N ILE A 1 -2.75 9.08 3.56
CA ILE A 1 -3.67 8.49 2.56
C ILE A 1 -5.09 8.95 2.90
N SER A 2 -5.92 9.32 1.93
CA SER A 2 -7.22 9.99 2.17
C SER A 2 -8.40 9.11 1.76
N THR A 3 -9.60 9.42 2.25
CA THR A 3 -10.84 8.73 1.86
C THR A 3 -11.09 8.76 0.35
N PRO A 4 -10.89 9.89 -0.37
CA PRO A 4 -11.01 9.92 -1.83
C PRO A 4 -10.13 8.90 -2.56
N PHE A 5 -8.90 8.66 -2.08
CA PHE A 5 -8.00 7.66 -2.67
C PHE A 5 -8.57 6.25 -2.52
N TRP A 6 -8.99 5.87 -1.32
CA TRP A 6 -9.53 4.52 -1.12
C TRP A 6 -10.87 4.32 -1.83
N ASN A 7 -11.68 5.36 -1.95
CA ASN A 7 -12.91 5.34 -2.75
C ASN A 7 -12.64 5.22 -4.26
N SER A 8 -11.40 5.42 -4.72
CA SER A 8 -11.03 5.25 -6.12
C SER A 8 -10.53 3.85 -6.47
N LEU A 9 -10.49 2.91 -5.53
CA LEU A 9 -10.19 1.50 -5.78
C LEU A 9 -11.28 0.88 -6.69
N LYS A 10 -10.90 0.51 -7.92
CA LYS A 10 -11.78 -0.09 -8.94
C LYS A 10 -11.58 -1.59 -9.12
N GLY A 11 -10.47 -2.13 -8.66
CA GLY A 11 -10.18 -3.56 -8.81
C GLY A 11 -9.16 -4.06 -7.81
N VAL A 12 -9.34 -5.30 -7.39
CA VAL A 12 -8.44 -6.04 -6.52
C VAL A 12 -8.10 -7.36 -7.23
N GLY A 13 -6.82 -7.64 -7.36
CA GLY A 13 -6.31 -8.85 -7.98
C GLY A 13 -6.63 -10.11 -7.18
N ASN A 14 -6.53 -11.24 -7.84
CA ASN A 14 -6.74 -12.55 -7.22
C ASN A 14 -5.48 -13.03 -6.47
N LEU A 15 -5.52 -14.28 -6.01
CA LEU A 15 -4.42 -14.93 -5.28
C LEU A 15 -3.12 -14.97 -6.09
N ASP A 16 -3.18 -15.02 -7.42
CA ASP A 16 -1.99 -15.07 -8.27
C ASP A 16 -1.16 -13.78 -8.17
N THR A 17 -1.78 -12.68 -7.76
CA THR A 17 -1.12 -11.37 -7.57
C THR A 17 -0.81 -11.04 -6.12
N PHE A 18 -1.16 -11.93 -5.18
CA PHE A 18 -0.97 -11.70 -3.76
C PHE A 18 0.50 -11.86 -3.36
N GLY A 19 1.05 -10.88 -2.66
CA GLY A 19 2.40 -10.95 -2.13
C GLY A 19 2.56 -10.25 -0.79
N ILE A 20 3.61 -10.62 -0.06
CA ILE A 20 4.06 -9.93 1.15
C ILE A 20 5.15 -8.94 0.74
N TYR A 21 4.91 -7.67 1.02
CA TYR A 21 5.75 -6.53 0.65
C TYR A 21 6.05 -5.65 1.88
N GLY A 22 7.03 -4.76 1.74
CA GLY A 22 7.38 -3.78 2.77
C GLY A 22 8.63 -4.14 3.59
N THR A 23 8.94 -3.29 4.56
CA THR A 23 10.10 -3.42 5.44
C THR A 23 9.83 -4.40 6.59
N PRO A 24 10.85 -5.12 7.10
CA PRO A 24 10.69 -6.12 8.18
C PRO A 24 10.22 -5.51 9.52
N ASN A 25 10.23 -4.18 9.62
CA ASN A 25 9.77 -3.39 10.77
C ASN A 25 8.62 -2.46 10.36
N CYS A 26 7.75 -2.15 11.32
CA CYS A 26 6.58 -1.31 11.11
C CYS A 26 6.90 0.16 10.80
N GLY A 27 8.12 0.62 11.11
CA GLY A 27 8.64 1.93 10.69
C GLY A 27 7.80 3.11 11.18
N LYS A 28 7.08 2.95 12.30
CA LYS A 28 6.31 4.05 12.89
C LYS A 28 7.28 5.14 13.33
N GLY A 29 6.96 6.40 13.04
CA GLY A 29 7.80 7.57 13.30
C GLY A 29 8.11 7.81 14.79
N GLU A 30 8.79 8.91 15.07
CA GLU A 30 9.44 9.20 16.37
C GLU A 30 8.45 9.20 17.57
N PRO A 31 8.76 8.47 18.67
CA PRO A 31 9.90 7.56 18.83
C PRO A 31 9.72 6.30 17.99
N ASN A 32 10.73 5.94 17.19
CA ASN A 32 10.65 4.81 16.27
C ASN A 32 10.29 3.52 17.03
N GLN A 33 9.05 3.07 16.86
CA GLN A 33 8.59 1.81 17.41
C GLN A 33 8.98 0.72 16.42
N VAL A 34 9.81 -0.22 16.85
CA VAL A 34 10.27 -1.33 16.02
C VAL A 34 9.60 -2.61 16.50
N ILE A 35 8.56 -3.03 15.80
CA ILE A 35 7.99 -4.37 15.88
C ILE A 35 8.06 -5.02 14.51
N ARG A 36 8.35 -6.33 14.48
CA ARG A 36 8.32 -7.11 13.24
C ARG A 36 6.89 -7.21 12.74
N VAL A 37 6.68 -6.80 11.50
CA VAL A 37 5.40 -6.87 10.81
C VAL A 37 5.61 -7.30 9.36
N GLY A 38 4.56 -7.85 8.74
CA GLY A 38 4.49 -8.04 7.30
C GLY A 38 3.26 -7.31 6.76
N HIS A 39 3.38 -6.69 5.58
CA HIS A 39 2.26 -6.09 4.88
C HIS A 39 2.00 -6.91 3.63
N ALA A 40 0.79 -7.42 3.46
CA ALA A 40 0.45 -8.16 2.26
C ALA A 40 -0.56 -7.39 1.43
N SER A 41 -0.44 -7.49 0.12
CA SER A 41 -1.38 -6.87 -0.80
C SER A 41 -1.45 -7.66 -2.11
N PRO A 42 -2.63 -7.82 -2.71
CA PRO A 42 -2.74 -8.16 -4.12
C PRO A 42 -2.49 -6.93 -4.99
N ALA A 43 -2.41 -7.12 -6.31
CA ALA A 43 -2.44 -5.99 -7.24
C ALA A 43 -3.75 -5.19 -7.07
N CYS A 44 -3.68 -3.86 -7.02
CA CYS A 44 -4.85 -2.99 -6.85
C CYS A 44 -4.90 -1.96 -7.99
N LEU A 45 -6.09 -1.76 -8.57
CA LEU A 45 -6.35 -0.73 -9.57
C LEU A 45 -7.03 0.46 -8.91
N PHE A 46 -6.34 1.61 -8.86
CA PHE A 46 -6.91 2.88 -8.42
C PHE A 46 -7.11 3.79 -9.61
N ASP A 47 -8.30 4.39 -9.71
CA ASP A 47 -8.63 5.35 -10.76
C ASP A 47 -8.41 6.79 -10.27
N ASN A 48 -8.19 7.72 -11.21
CA ASN A 48 -8.13 9.16 -10.96
C ASN A 48 -7.18 9.58 -9.81
N VAL A 49 -6.01 8.94 -9.72
CA VAL A 49 -4.96 9.28 -8.75
C VAL A 49 -3.91 10.15 -9.42
N SER A 50 -3.68 11.36 -8.90
CA SER A 50 -2.58 12.22 -9.36
C SER A 50 -1.23 11.60 -8.97
N VAL A 51 -0.38 11.35 -9.96
CA VAL A 51 1.00 10.90 -9.77
C VAL A 51 1.94 12.06 -10.04
N PHE A 52 2.78 12.40 -9.07
CA PHE A 52 3.78 13.46 -9.20
C PHE A 52 5.16 12.83 -9.45
N GLY A 53 5.93 13.38 -10.38
CA GLY A 53 7.31 12.95 -10.65
C GLY A 53 7.48 11.77 -11.61
N GLY A 54 6.45 11.44 -12.41
CA GLY A 54 6.60 10.52 -13.53
C GLY A 54 7.31 11.22 -14.70
N VAL A 55 8.59 10.89 -14.89
CA VAL A 55 9.37 11.25 -16.08
C VAL A 55 9.31 10.09 -17.07
#